data_AF-A0A1Q6Z7B6-F1
#
_entry.id   AF-A0A1Q6Z7B6-F1
#
_cell.length_a   1.000
_cell.length_b   1.000
_cell.length_c   1.000
_cell.angle_alpha   90.00
_cell.angle_beta   90.00
_cell.angle_gamma   90.00
#
_symmetry.space_group_name_H-M   'P 1'
#
loop_
_entity.id
_entity.type
_entity.pdbx_description
1 polymer ?
#
loop_
_entity_poly.entity_id
_entity_poly.type
_entity_poly.pdbx_seq_one_letter_code
_entity_poly.pdbx_strand_id
1 'polypeptide(L)'
;MHIQETMNGLETRRRAILDDLENPKMRKKMSERTIEEKYQKVGEIEGEVARLNAVLNRPTKYIPLPDLISLIEQLRANWDSLPPAKIRDVALVFCNGILLTPRSDHIWSFEVQWELWQNDSGIIWLNVGDKYHWFDEDVATLKDLADRDAQLEEVLQALPKFSQTAISNMSLRECGRRIVPKGSHRLDAYMTREDMSIIEQYGIGIDQIAALRGAIKAREFNGNEY
;
A
#
# COMPACT_ATOMS: atom_id res chain seq x y z
N MET A 1 0.69 -17.34 -28.53
CA MET A 1 1.16 -17.44 -29.94
C MET A 1 2.53 -16.78 -30.11
N HIS A 2 2.67 -15.49 -29.79
CA HIS A 2 3.92 -14.72 -30.01
C HIS A 2 5.19 -15.25 -29.30
N ILE A 3 5.07 -15.78 -28.07
CA ILE A 3 6.22 -16.29 -27.30
C ILE A 3 6.78 -17.59 -27.92
N GLN A 4 5.92 -18.48 -28.41
CA GLN A 4 6.34 -19.74 -29.04
C GLN A 4 7.05 -19.49 -30.37
N GLU A 5 6.57 -18.54 -31.17
CA GLU A 5 7.21 -18.09 -32.41
C GLU A 5 8.59 -17.49 -32.13
N THR A 6 8.70 -16.69 -31.07
CA THR A 6 9.97 -16.09 -30.62
C THR A 6 10.97 -17.16 -30.19
N MET A 7 10.53 -18.18 -29.44
CA MET A 7 11.36 -19.32 -29.07
C MET A 7 11.86 -20.11 -30.29
N ASN A 8 10.98 -20.42 -31.24
CA ASN A 8 11.38 -21.12 -32.47
C ASN A 8 12.42 -20.31 -33.27
N GLY A 9 12.28 -18.99 -33.31
CA GLY A 9 13.26 -18.08 -33.92
C GLY A 9 14.62 -18.10 -33.22
N LEU A 10 14.63 -18.11 -31.88
CA LEU A 10 15.84 -18.18 -31.07
C LEU A 10 16.55 -19.54 -31.22
N GLU A 11 15.81 -20.65 -31.22
CA GLU A 11 16.36 -21.99 -31.44
C GLU A 11 16.96 -22.16 -32.83
N THR A 12 16.31 -21.60 -33.86
CA THR A 12 16.82 -21.61 -35.23
C THR A 12 18.15 -20.84 -35.32
N ARG A 13 18.23 -19.67 -34.67
CA ARG A 13 19.47 -18.88 -34.59
C ARG A 13 20.57 -19.62 -33.82
N ARG A 14 20.23 -20.28 -32.70
CA ARG A 14 21.17 -21.10 -31.92
C ARG A 14 21.76 -22.22 -32.76
N ARG A 15 20.91 -22.97 -33.49
CA ARG A 15 21.36 -24.05 -34.39
C ARG A 15 22.29 -23.53 -35.48
N ALA A 16 21.94 -22.43 -36.14
CA ALA A 16 22.80 -21.85 -37.17
C ALA A 16 24.18 -21.43 -36.64
N ILE A 17 24.26 -20.89 -35.41
CA ILE A 17 25.56 -20.54 -34.80
C ILE A 17 26.37 -21.79 -34.45
N LEU A 18 25.72 -22.83 -33.93
CA LEU A 18 26.39 -24.10 -33.62
C LEU A 18 26.85 -24.82 -34.89
N ASP A 19 26.04 -24.86 -35.94
CA ASP A 19 26.40 -25.44 -37.24
C ASP A 19 27.65 -24.76 -37.82
N ASP A 20 27.76 -23.43 -37.71
CA ASP A 20 28.94 -22.67 -38.10
C ASP A 20 30.19 -23.06 -37.28
N LEU A 21 30.03 -23.23 -35.96
CA LEU A 21 31.11 -23.58 -35.04
C LEU A 21 31.57 -25.04 -35.18
N GLU A 22 30.65 -25.95 -35.47
CA GLU A 22 30.91 -27.39 -35.64
C GLU A 22 31.43 -27.71 -37.04
N ASN A 23 31.16 -26.86 -38.05
CA ASN A 23 31.67 -27.05 -39.40
C ASN A 23 33.20 -26.80 -39.48
N PRO A 24 34.01 -27.84 -39.75
CA PRO A 24 35.48 -27.73 -39.71
C PRO A 24 36.04 -26.74 -40.74
N LYS A 25 35.36 -26.53 -41.88
CA LYS A 25 35.80 -25.60 -42.92
C LYS A 25 35.51 -24.15 -42.55
N MET A 26 34.41 -23.90 -41.85
CA MET A 26 34.04 -22.58 -41.37
C MET A 26 34.89 -22.19 -40.16
N ARG A 27 35.03 -23.10 -39.19
CA ARG A 27 35.82 -22.87 -37.98
C ARG A 27 37.28 -22.50 -38.25
N LYS A 28 37.92 -23.15 -39.23
CA LYS A 28 39.30 -22.83 -39.66
C LYS A 28 39.46 -21.43 -40.25
N LYS A 29 38.38 -20.79 -40.71
CA LYS A 29 38.38 -19.44 -41.27
C LYS A 29 38.03 -18.36 -40.24
N MET A 30 37.62 -18.74 -39.04
CA MET A 30 37.25 -17.81 -37.97
C MET A 30 38.45 -17.50 -37.09
N SER A 31 38.54 -16.26 -36.63
CA SER A 31 39.49 -15.90 -35.57
C SER A 31 39.04 -16.46 -34.22
N GLU A 32 39.97 -16.65 -33.28
CA GLU A 32 39.65 -17.08 -31.91
C GLU A 32 38.62 -16.16 -31.26
N ARG A 33 38.77 -14.84 -31.44
CA ARG A 33 37.80 -13.83 -30.98
C ARG A 33 36.40 -14.06 -31.56
N THR A 34 36.29 -14.36 -32.85
CA THR A 34 34.99 -14.62 -33.50
C THR A 34 34.34 -15.89 -32.97
N ILE A 35 35.14 -16.91 -32.64
CA ILE A 35 34.67 -18.16 -32.04
C ILE A 35 34.11 -17.87 -30.64
N GLU A 36 34.84 -17.10 -29.83
CA GLU A 36 34.43 -16.71 -28.49
C GLU A 36 33.14 -15.87 -28.49
N GLU A 37 33.04 -14.87 -29.36
CA GLU A 37 31.82 -14.06 -29.55
C GLU A 37 30.61 -14.92 -29.97
N LYS A 38 30.81 -15.96 -30.77
CA LYS A 38 29.75 -16.91 -31.15
C LYS A 38 29.31 -17.78 -29.98
N TYR A 39 30.22 -18.29 -29.16
CA TYR A 39 29.86 -19.05 -27.95
C TYR A 39 29.13 -18.18 -26.92
N GLN A 40 29.55 -16.93 -26.74
CA GLN A 40 28.86 -15.98 -25.87
C GLN A 40 27.42 -15.76 -26.31
N LYS A 41 27.19 -15.56 -27.61
CA LYS A 41 25.84 -15.45 -28.19
C LYS A 41 25.00 -16.71 -27.99
N VAL A 42 25.58 -17.90 -28.03
CA VAL A 42 24.86 -19.14 -27.70
C VAL A 42 24.41 -19.12 -26.24
N GLY A 43 25.29 -18.74 -25.31
CA GLY A 43 24.94 -18.62 -23.88
C GLY A 43 23.83 -17.60 -23.61
N GLU A 44 23.85 -16.45 -24.30
CA GLU A 44 22.78 -15.44 -24.23
C GLU A 44 21.44 -16.00 -24.74
N ILE A 45 21.45 -16.71 -25.87
CA ILE A 45 20.24 -17.32 -26.43
C ILE A 45 19.69 -18.41 -25.50
N GLU A 46 20.55 -19.24 -24.91
CA GLU A 46 20.14 -20.28 -23.95
C GLU A 46 19.52 -19.69 -22.68
N GLY A 47 20.09 -18.60 -22.16
CA GLY A 47 19.52 -17.86 -21.02
C GLY A 47 18.14 -17.28 -21.34
N GLU A 48 17.96 -16.73 -22.54
CA GLU A 48 16.69 -16.18 -23.00
C GLU A 48 15.62 -17.26 -23.22
N VAL A 49 16.00 -18.40 -23.81
CA VAL A 49 15.12 -19.57 -23.96
C VAL A 49 14.70 -20.12 -22.60
N ALA A 50 15.59 -20.19 -21.62
CA ALA A 50 15.26 -20.61 -20.26
C ALA A 50 14.28 -19.64 -19.58
N ARG A 51 14.47 -18.33 -19.77
CA ARG A 51 13.55 -17.28 -19.27
C ARG A 51 12.15 -17.43 -19.88
N LEU A 52 12.06 -17.61 -21.20
CA LEU A 52 10.77 -17.76 -21.89
C LEU A 52 10.08 -19.08 -21.53
N ASN A 53 10.84 -20.17 -21.36
CA ASN A 53 10.32 -21.44 -20.85
C ASN A 53 9.77 -21.31 -19.43
N ALA A 54 10.41 -20.54 -18.55
CA ALA A 54 9.89 -20.29 -17.21
C ALA A 54 8.56 -19.52 -17.22
N VAL A 55 8.34 -18.65 -18.22
CA VAL A 55 7.07 -17.93 -18.41
C VAL A 55 5.98 -18.85 -18.98
N LEU A 56 6.31 -19.73 -19.94
CA LEU A 56 5.36 -20.69 -20.53
C LEU A 56 4.99 -21.84 -19.57
N ASN A 57 5.96 -22.28 -18.77
CA ASN A 57 5.76 -23.35 -17.78
C ASN A 57 5.18 -22.83 -16.46
N ARG A 58 4.92 -21.51 -16.33
CA ARG A 58 4.03 -21.05 -15.27
C ARG A 58 2.67 -21.67 -15.54
N PRO A 59 2.10 -22.44 -14.59
CA PRO A 59 0.76 -22.95 -14.75
C PRO A 59 -0.19 -21.75 -14.75
N THR A 60 -0.56 -21.26 -15.94
CA THR A 60 -1.82 -20.57 -16.14
C THR A 60 -2.91 -21.61 -15.87
N LYS A 61 -3.24 -21.78 -14.60
CA LYS A 61 -4.48 -22.45 -14.21
C LYS A 61 -5.60 -21.60 -14.76
N TYR A 62 -6.07 -21.96 -15.95
CA TYR A 62 -7.30 -21.44 -16.48
C TYR A 62 -8.42 -21.95 -15.55
N ILE A 63 -8.89 -21.08 -14.67
CA ILE A 63 -10.05 -21.36 -13.83
C ILE A 63 -11.27 -21.04 -14.70
N PRO A 64 -12.15 -22.00 -15.00
CA PRO A 64 -13.40 -21.73 -15.70
C PRO A 64 -14.17 -20.61 -15.00
N LEU A 65 -14.80 -19.71 -15.76
CA LEU A 65 -15.49 -18.54 -15.21
C LEU A 65 -16.52 -18.90 -14.11
N PRO A 66 -17.33 -19.98 -14.22
CA PRO A 66 -18.23 -20.38 -13.14
C PRO A 66 -17.51 -20.76 -11.84
N ASP A 67 -16.37 -21.44 -11.96
CA ASP A 67 -15.55 -21.84 -10.81
C ASP A 67 -14.91 -20.61 -10.16
N LEU A 68 -14.50 -19.62 -10.95
CA LEU A 68 -13.99 -18.36 -10.44
C LEU A 68 -15.06 -17.59 -9.66
N ILE A 69 -16.29 -17.50 -10.18
CA ILE A 69 -17.42 -16.86 -9.48
C ILE A 69 -17.69 -17.57 -8.16
N SER A 70 -17.75 -18.91 -8.17
CA SER A 70 -17.97 -19.69 -6.95
C SER A 70 -16.85 -19.49 -5.92
N LEU A 71 -15.59 -19.41 -6.36
CA LEU A 71 -14.46 -19.11 -5.48
C LEU A 71 -14.54 -17.69 -4.89
N ILE A 72 -14.98 -16.71 -5.66
CA ILE A 72 -15.20 -15.33 -5.17
C ILE A 72 -16.32 -15.30 -4.12
N GLU A 73 -17.42 -16.01 -4.36
CA GLU A 73 -18.52 -16.13 -3.39
C GLU A 73 -18.06 -16.82 -2.09
N GLN A 74 -17.28 -17.90 -2.21
CA GLN A 74 -16.69 -18.58 -1.05
C GLN A 74 -15.73 -17.67 -0.29
N LEU A 75 -14.91 -16.88 -1.01
CA LEU A 75 -14.00 -15.92 -0.39
C LEU A 75 -14.79 -14.87 0.40
N ARG A 76 -15.86 -14.33 -0.19
CA ARG A 76 -16.72 -13.34 0.47
C ARG A 76 -17.42 -13.91 1.70
N ALA A 77 -17.97 -15.13 1.60
CA ALA A 77 -18.65 -15.79 2.71
C ALA A 77 -17.73 -16.07 3.91
N ASN A 78 -16.42 -16.18 3.67
CA ASN A 78 -15.42 -16.46 4.71
C ASN A 78 -14.53 -15.25 5.03
N TRP A 79 -14.82 -14.06 4.50
CA TRP A 79 -13.94 -12.90 4.56
C TRP A 79 -13.50 -12.55 5.98
N ASP A 80 -14.45 -12.46 6.92
CA ASP A 80 -14.19 -12.10 8.32
C ASP A 80 -13.41 -13.16 9.11
N SER A 81 -13.32 -14.38 8.57
CA SER A 81 -12.55 -15.48 9.17
C SER A 81 -11.13 -15.60 8.62
N LEU A 82 -10.78 -14.81 7.60
CA LEU A 82 -9.47 -14.90 6.97
C LEU A 82 -8.37 -14.34 7.89
N PRO A 83 -7.20 -14.99 7.94
CA PRO A 83 -6.04 -14.43 8.62
C PRO A 83 -5.60 -13.10 7.96
N PRO A 84 -5.08 -12.12 8.73
CA PRO A 84 -4.68 -10.81 8.20
C PRO A 84 -3.72 -10.86 7.01
N ALA A 85 -2.79 -11.82 6.99
CA ALA A 85 -1.87 -12.01 5.87
C ALA A 85 -2.60 -12.35 4.56
N LYS A 86 -3.66 -13.16 4.63
CA LYS A 86 -4.46 -13.54 3.46
C LYS A 86 -5.33 -12.40 2.96
N ILE A 87 -5.90 -11.62 3.88
CA ILE A 87 -6.63 -10.39 3.55
C ILE A 87 -5.71 -9.43 2.79
N ARG A 88 -4.48 -9.24 3.27
CA ARG A 88 -3.48 -8.40 2.58
C ARG A 88 -3.15 -8.92 1.18
N ASP A 89 -2.94 -10.23 1.03
CA ASP A 89 -2.63 -10.81 -0.28
C ASP A 89 -3.78 -10.60 -1.28
N VAL A 90 -5.04 -10.74 -0.85
CA VAL A 90 -6.21 -10.43 -1.68
C VAL A 90 -6.28 -8.93 -2.01
N ALA A 91 -6.09 -8.07 -1.01
CA ALA A 91 -6.06 -6.62 -1.20
C ALA A 91 -5.00 -6.18 -2.21
N LEU A 92 -3.80 -6.74 -2.17
CA LEU A 92 -2.72 -6.38 -3.10
C LEU A 92 -3.03 -6.73 -4.57
N VAL A 93 -3.85 -7.75 -4.80
CA VAL A 93 -4.16 -8.23 -6.15
C VAL A 93 -5.40 -7.56 -6.71
N PHE A 94 -6.41 -7.30 -5.87
CA PHE A 94 -7.75 -6.96 -6.33
C PHE A 94 -8.29 -5.62 -5.82
N CYS A 95 -7.54 -4.91 -4.98
CA CYS A 95 -7.89 -3.55 -4.58
C CYS A 95 -7.38 -2.56 -5.62
N ASN A 96 -8.30 -1.84 -6.26
CA ASN A 96 -7.99 -0.75 -7.18
C ASN A 96 -7.58 0.52 -6.44
N GLY A 97 -8.09 0.72 -5.22
CA GLY A 97 -7.77 1.88 -4.41
C GLY A 97 -8.57 1.92 -3.11
N ILE A 98 -8.06 2.71 -2.16
CA ILE A 98 -8.78 3.04 -0.92
C ILE A 98 -8.95 4.55 -0.90
N LEU A 99 -10.19 4.99 -0.94
CA LEU A 99 -10.55 6.40 -0.83
C LEU A 99 -10.83 6.71 0.63
N LEU A 100 -10.19 7.77 1.13
CA LEU A 100 -10.21 8.18 2.51
C LEU A 100 -10.75 9.60 2.60
N THR A 101 -11.88 9.77 3.28
CA THR A 101 -12.55 11.06 3.42
C THR A 101 -12.67 11.42 4.91
N PRO A 102 -12.08 12.55 5.35
CA PRO A 102 -12.21 12.98 6.74
C PRO A 102 -13.67 13.30 7.07
N ARG A 103 -14.14 12.83 8.23
CA ARG A 103 -15.48 13.12 8.76
C ARG A 103 -15.43 13.94 10.04
N SER A 104 -14.40 13.72 10.85
CA SER A 104 -14.05 14.52 12.02
C SER A 104 -12.54 14.45 12.24
N ASP A 105 -12.05 15.08 13.31
CA ASP A 105 -10.65 15.03 13.74
C ASP A 105 -10.11 13.59 13.90
N HIS A 106 -10.98 12.66 14.30
CA HIS A 106 -10.59 11.28 14.62
C HIS A 106 -11.18 10.23 13.69
N ILE A 107 -12.30 10.53 13.02
CA ILE A 107 -13.03 9.55 12.21
C ILE A 107 -12.91 9.89 10.74
N TRP A 108 -12.48 8.89 9.99
CA TRP A 108 -12.43 8.96 8.54
C TRP A 108 -13.35 7.90 7.98
N SER A 109 -14.15 8.25 6.99
CA SER A 109 -14.84 7.24 6.20
C SER A 109 -13.87 6.70 5.16
N PHE A 110 -13.85 5.38 4.99
CA PHE A 110 -13.10 4.72 3.94
C PHE A 110 -14.05 4.07 2.94
N GLU A 111 -13.60 4.02 1.69
CA GLU A 111 -14.21 3.25 0.62
C GLU A 111 -13.12 2.43 -0.06
N VAL A 112 -13.23 1.12 -0.02
CA VAL A 112 -12.34 0.19 -0.72
C VAL A 112 -12.97 -0.14 -2.06
N GLN A 113 -12.24 0.19 -3.13
CA GLN A 113 -12.65 -0.09 -4.49
C GLN A 113 -12.06 -1.43 -4.92
N TRP A 114 -12.91 -2.43 -5.06
CA TRP A 114 -12.51 -3.77 -5.45
C TRP A 114 -12.69 -3.98 -6.96
N GLU A 115 -11.83 -4.79 -7.56
CA GLU A 115 -12.03 -5.30 -8.92
C GLU A 115 -13.01 -6.49 -8.94
N LEU A 116 -13.06 -7.24 -7.83
CA LEU A 116 -13.79 -8.52 -7.73
C LEU A 116 -15.26 -8.39 -7.35
N TRP A 117 -15.63 -7.37 -6.55
CA TRP A 117 -17.01 -7.18 -6.07
C TRP A 117 -17.29 -5.71 -5.75
N GLN A 118 -18.46 -5.45 -5.15
CA GLN A 118 -18.91 -4.10 -4.80
C GLN A 118 -17.97 -3.39 -3.82
N ASN A 119 -17.95 -2.07 -3.83
CA ASN A 119 -17.10 -1.33 -2.91
C ASN A 119 -17.52 -1.58 -1.46
N ASP A 120 -16.54 -1.84 -0.59
CA ASP A 120 -16.76 -1.89 0.84
C ASP A 120 -16.55 -0.49 1.42
N SER A 121 -17.46 -0.05 2.30
CA SER A 121 -17.34 1.24 2.94
C SER A 121 -17.53 1.12 4.45
N GLY A 122 -16.91 2.02 5.19
CA GLY A 122 -17.03 2.05 6.63
C GLY A 122 -16.36 3.27 7.22
N ILE A 123 -16.15 3.23 8.53
CA ILE A 123 -15.37 4.24 9.24
C ILE A 123 -14.18 3.61 9.93
N ILE A 124 -13.09 4.36 9.97
CA ILE A 124 -11.91 4.04 10.76
C ILE A 124 -11.70 5.11 11.81
N TRP A 125 -11.37 4.67 13.03
CA TRP A 125 -10.86 5.55 14.04
C TRP A 125 -9.34 5.67 13.89
N LEU A 126 -8.88 6.89 13.63
CA LEU A 126 -7.45 7.18 13.58
C LEU A 126 -6.94 7.41 14.99
N ASN A 127 -6.54 6.32 15.64
CA ASN A 127 -5.70 6.41 16.82
C ASN A 127 -4.31 6.81 16.33
N VAL A 128 -3.80 7.94 16.85
CA VAL A 128 -2.43 8.45 16.71
C VAL A 128 -2.28 9.58 15.68
N GLY A 129 -2.06 10.80 16.19
CA GLY A 129 -1.56 11.94 15.42
C GLY A 129 -0.14 11.73 14.84
N ASP A 130 0.61 10.71 15.26
CA ASP A 130 1.92 10.35 14.68
C ASP A 130 1.85 9.56 13.36
N LYS A 131 0.65 9.24 12.81
CA LYS A 131 0.50 8.35 11.64
C LYS A 131 -0.11 8.96 10.39
N TYR A 132 -0.45 10.24 10.39
CA TYR A 132 -0.70 10.89 9.11
C TYR A 132 0.61 10.91 8.34
N HIS A 133 0.58 10.40 7.11
CA HIS A 133 1.67 10.63 6.18
C HIS A 133 1.81 12.15 6.04
N TRP A 134 2.97 12.66 6.42
CA TRP A 134 3.30 14.07 6.19
C TRP A 134 3.61 14.20 4.71
N PHE A 135 2.72 14.86 3.98
CA PHE A 135 2.99 15.19 2.60
C PHE A 135 4.03 16.31 2.55
N ASP A 136 4.71 16.45 1.41
CA ASP A 136 5.76 17.45 1.26
C ASP A 136 5.22 18.87 1.49
N GLU A 137 3.94 19.13 1.16
CA GLU A 137 3.26 20.40 1.40
C GLU A 137 3.06 20.68 2.89
N ASP A 138 2.78 19.65 3.69
CA ASP A 138 2.63 19.78 5.15
C ASP A 138 3.97 20.09 5.80
N VAL A 139 5.03 19.44 5.33
CA VAL A 139 6.40 19.68 5.81
C VAL A 139 6.88 21.07 5.41
N ALA A 140 6.55 21.53 4.21
CA ALA A 140 6.85 22.89 3.76
C ALA A 140 6.12 23.93 4.62
N THR A 141 4.83 23.72 4.88
CA THR A 141 4.02 24.57 5.77
C THR A 141 4.62 24.61 7.17
N LEU A 142 5.02 23.46 7.73
CA LEU A 142 5.65 23.38 9.04
C LEU A 142 6.97 24.15 9.10
N LYS A 143 7.80 24.07 8.06
CA LYS A 143 9.09 24.78 7.97
C LYS A 143 8.88 26.29 7.89
N ASP A 144 7.94 26.78 7.10
CA ASP A 144 7.59 28.20 7.04
C ASP A 144 7.16 28.74 8.41
N LEU A 145 6.23 28.02 9.08
CA LEU A 145 5.77 28.36 10.43
C LEU A 145 6.91 28.37 11.43
N ALA A 146 7.86 27.44 11.30
CA ALA A 146 9.06 27.40 12.12
C ALA A 146 9.98 28.58 11.85
N ASP A 147 10.26 28.93 10.59
CA ASP A 147 11.18 30.01 10.24
C ASP A 147 10.72 31.38 10.76
N ARG A 148 9.40 31.58 10.87
CA ARG A 148 8.82 32.84 11.35
C ARG A 148 8.40 32.85 12.82
N ASP A 149 8.73 31.81 13.59
CA ASP A 149 8.34 31.66 15.00
C ASP A 149 6.83 31.87 15.23
N ALA A 150 6.00 31.22 14.40
CA ALA A 150 4.55 31.29 14.48
C ALA A 150 4.02 30.87 15.87
N GLN A 151 2.93 31.51 16.32
CA GLN A 151 2.33 31.19 17.62
C GLN A 151 1.56 29.86 17.58
N LEU A 152 1.37 29.24 18.74
CA LEU A 152 0.76 27.91 18.88
C LEU A 152 -0.58 27.80 18.14
N GLU A 153 -1.48 28.77 18.35
CA GLU A 153 -2.81 28.79 17.76
C GLU A 153 -2.75 28.82 16.23
N GLU A 154 -1.82 29.59 15.68
CA GLU A 154 -1.60 29.70 14.24
C GLU A 154 -1.07 28.38 13.65
N VAL A 155 -0.14 27.72 14.34
CA VAL A 155 0.38 26.42 13.93
C VAL A 155 -0.72 25.36 13.92
N LEU A 156 -1.58 25.34 14.95
CA LEU A 156 -2.68 24.38 15.04
C LEU A 156 -3.77 24.65 13.99
N GLN A 157 -4.02 25.91 13.63
CA GLN A 157 -4.97 26.27 12.56
C GLN A 157 -4.45 25.90 11.16
N ALA A 158 -3.15 26.05 10.92
CA ALA A 158 -2.53 25.74 9.64
C ALA A 158 -2.37 24.22 9.41
N LEU A 159 -2.21 23.45 10.49
CA LEU A 159 -1.99 22.01 10.47
C LEU A 159 -3.07 21.26 11.28
N PRO A 160 -4.38 21.45 10.97
CA PRO A 160 -5.47 21.01 11.83
C PRO A 160 -5.57 19.48 11.91
N LYS A 161 -5.04 18.77 10.91
CA LYS A 161 -5.03 17.31 10.87
C LYS A 161 -3.99 16.67 11.79
N PHE A 162 -3.03 17.43 12.31
CA PHE A 162 -1.96 16.89 13.14
C PHE A 162 -2.13 17.30 14.60
N SER A 163 -1.94 16.35 15.52
CA SER A 163 -1.97 16.68 16.94
C SER A 163 -0.78 17.56 17.32
N GLN A 164 -0.91 18.34 18.39
CA GLN A 164 0.18 19.13 18.95
C GLN A 164 1.45 18.29 19.19
N THR A 165 1.30 17.05 19.66
CA THR A 165 2.42 16.11 19.85
C THR A 165 3.07 15.69 18.53
N ALA A 166 2.27 15.45 17.48
CA ALA A 166 2.77 15.10 16.16
C ALA A 166 3.56 16.25 15.53
N ILE A 167 3.02 17.47 15.61
CA ILE A 167 3.68 18.70 15.16
C ILE A 167 4.97 18.92 15.97
N SER A 168 4.95 18.71 17.29
CA SER A 168 6.14 18.81 18.15
C SER A 168 7.23 17.79 17.77
N ASN A 169 6.84 16.55 17.47
CA ASN A 169 7.78 15.51 17.04
C ASN A 169 8.33 15.79 15.63
N MET A 170 7.48 16.22 14.70
CA MET A 170 7.90 16.48 13.32
C MET A 170 8.76 17.75 13.21
N SER A 171 8.44 18.80 13.96
CA SER A 171 9.27 20.02 14.01
C SER A 171 10.67 19.72 14.54
N LEU A 172 10.79 18.89 15.58
CA LEU A 172 12.09 18.44 16.07
C LEU A 172 12.89 17.71 14.98
N ARG A 173 12.23 16.88 14.17
CA ARG A 173 12.86 16.08 13.12
C ARG A 173 13.26 16.93 11.91
N GLU A 174 12.35 17.73 11.37
CA GLU A 174 12.50 18.41 10.07
C GLU A 174 13.04 19.84 10.20
N CYS A 175 12.84 20.47 11.36
CA CYS A 175 13.26 21.85 11.64
C CYS A 175 14.36 21.92 12.72
N GLY A 176 14.74 20.77 13.31
CA GLY A 176 15.77 20.69 14.37
C GLY A 176 15.35 21.26 15.73
N ARG A 177 14.11 21.74 15.87
CA ARG A 177 13.60 22.34 17.11
C ARG A 177 12.09 22.14 17.26
N ARG A 178 11.61 22.19 18.50
CA ARG A 178 10.17 22.14 18.78
C ARG A 178 9.59 23.56 18.75
N ILE A 179 8.70 23.81 17.80
CA ILE A 179 7.99 25.09 17.70
C ILE A 179 6.72 25.12 18.56
N VAL A 180 6.17 23.94 18.86
CA VAL A 180 5.06 23.76 19.82
C VAL A 180 5.49 22.80 20.94
N PRO A 181 5.09 23.06 22.20
CA PRO A 181 5.35 22.13 23.29
C PRO A 181 4.61 20.81 23.06
N LYS A 182 5.07 19.71 23.64
CA LYS A 182 4.30 18.46 23.63
C LYS A 182 3.03 18.67 24.44
N GLY A 183 1.86 18.41 23.84
CA GLY A 183 0.60 18.44 24.57
C GLY A 183 0.58 17.33 25.63
N SER A 184 0.14 17.65 26.86
CA SER A 184 -0.09 16.67 27.93
C SER A 184 -1.35 15.83 27.69
N HIS A 185 -2.27 16.34 26.88
CA HIS A 185 -3.54 15.70 26.56
C HIS A 185 -3.51 15.20 25.13
N ARG A 186 -3.69 13.89 25.00
CA ARG A 186 -3.93 13.21 23.74
C ARG A 186 -5.35 13.54 23.30
N LEU A 187 -5.52 14.37 22.28
CA LEU A 187 -6.83 14.58 21.63
C LEU A 187 -7.43 13.23 21.20
N ASP A 188 -6.57 12.30 20.77
CA ASP A 188 -6.89 10.89 20.46
C ASP A 188 -7.41 10.06 21.65
N ALA A 189 -7.33 10.59 22.88
CA ALA A 189 -7.86 9.94 24.09
C ALA A 189 -9.32 10.32 24.41
N TYR A 190 -9.88 11.32 23.72
CA TYR A 190 -11.23 11.81 23.99
C TYR A 190 -12.08 11.79 22.71
N MET A 191 -13.31 11.30 22.84
CA MET A 191 -14.28 11.27 21.76
C MET A 191 -15.09 12.56 21.79
N THR A 192 -15.14 13.28 20.67
CA THR A 192 -15.90 14.52 20.55
C THR A 192 -17.40 14.23 20.37
N ARG A 193 -18.25 15.26 20.52
CA ARG A 193 -19.68 15.13 20.18
C ARG A 193 -19.90 14.84 18.70
N GLU A 194 -19.04 15.40 17.84
CA GLU A 194 -19.06 15.14 16.40
C GLU A 194 -18.72 13.67 16.11
N ASP A 195 -17.68 13.13 16.76
CA ASP A 195 -17.31 11.71 16.66
C ASP A 195 -18.48 10.79 17.05
N MET A 196 -19.16 11.10 18.16
CA MET A 196 -20.35 10.35 18.61
C MET A 196 -21.48 10.38 17.57
N SER A 197 -21.76 11.56 17.00
CA SER A 197 -22.82 11.71 15.99
C SER A 197 -22.55 10.89 14.73
N ILE A 198 -21.27 10.79 14.30
CA ILE A 198 -20.88 10.00 13.15
C ILE A 198 -21.02 8.51 13.47
N ILE A 199 -20.55 8.07 14.63
CA ILE A 199 -20.64 6.67 15.07
C ILE A 199 -22.10 6.20 15.13
N GLU A 200 -23.00 7.04 15.65
CA GLU A 200 -24.44 6.78 15.71
C GLU A 200 -25.05 6.62 14.31
N GLN A 201 -24.62 7.42 13.32
CA GLN A 201 -25.07 7.28 11.92
C GLN A 201 -24.71 5.91 11.33
N TYR A 202 -23.59 5.31 11.76
CA TYR A 202 -23.16 3.98 11.35
C TYR A 202 -23.74 2.85 12.23
N GLY A 203 -24.61 3.18 13.19
CA GLY A 203 -25.27 2.19 14.06
C GLY A 203 -24.32 1.47 15.02
N ILE A 204 -23.13 2.03 15.27
CA ILE A 204 -22.14 1.43 16.17
C ILE A 204 -22.50 1.82 17.60
N GLY A 205 -22.85 0.83 18.43
CA GLY A 205 -23.20 1.06 19.83
C GLY A 205 -21.98 1.46 20.67
N ILE A 206 -22.21 2.30 21.69
CA ILE A 206 -21.15 2.80 22.59
C ILE A 206 -20.36 1.68 23.28
N ASP A 207 -21.01 0.54 23.55
CA ASP A 207 -20.40 -0.63 24.19
C ASP A 207 -19.34 -1.30 23.31
N GLN A 208 -19.56 -1.33 21.99
CA GLN A 208 -18.60 -1.89 21.02
C GLN A 208 -17.34 -1.02 20.94
N ILE A 209 -17.50 0.30 21.06
CA ILE A 209 -16.40 1.27 21.07
C ILE A 209 -15.60 1.16 22.37
N ALA A 210 -16.29 1.00 23.50
CA ALA A 210 -15.68 0.81 24.81
C ALA A 210 -14.85 -0.48 24.89
N ALA A 211 -15.28 -1.56 24.22
CA ALA A 211 -14.53 -2.81 24.14
C ALA A 211 -13.24 -2.69 23.29
N LEU A 212 -13.24 -1.86 22.25
CA LEU A 212 -12.09 -1.65 21.36
C LEU A 212 -11.00 -0.75 21.94
N ARG A 213 -11.32 0.05 22.96
CA ARG A 213 -10.35 0.90 23.69
C ARG A 213 -10.40 0.62 25.17
N GLY A 214 -9.39 -0.08 25.68
CA GLY A 214 -9.24 -0.51 27.08
C GLY A 214 -9.23 0.56 28.19
N ALA A 215 -9.88 1.71 28.03
CA ALA A 215 -10.44 2.55 29.10
C ALA A 215 -11.16 3.75 28.49
N ILE A 216 -12.45 3.63 28.13
CA ILE A 216 -13.32 4.81 28.16
C ILE A 216 -13.60 5.10 29.63
N LYS A 217 -12.76 5.91 30.28
CA LYS A 217 -13.18 6.63 31.49
C LYS A 217 -14.11 7.74 31.03
N ALA A 218 -15.38 7.41 30.83
CA ALA A 218 -16.44 8.40 30.82
C ALA A 218 -16.42 9.05 32.21
N ARG A 219 -15.74 10.19 32.35
CA ARG A 219 -16.04 11.10 33.44
C ARG A 219 -17.39 11.73 33.06
N GLU A 220 -18.44 11.28 33.73
CA GLU A 220 -19.63 12.09 33.91
C GLU A 220 -19.16 13.44 34.50
N PHE A 221 -19.07 14.46 33.66
CA PHE A 221 -19.23 15.81 34.17
C PHE A 221 -20.71 15.93 34.47
N ASN A 222 -21.09 15.56 35.70
CA ASN A 222 -22.29 16.09 36.32
C ASN A 222 -22.17 17.60 36.24
N GLY A 223 -22.91 18.17 35.29
CA GLY A 223 -23.12 19.61 35.20
C GLY A 223 -23.85 20.04 36.45
N ASN A 224 -23.11 20.48 37.45
CA ASN A 224 -23.61 21.47 38.38
C ASN A 224 -23.42 22.83 37.70
N GLU A 225 -24.55 23.45 37.40
CA GLU A 225 -24.85 24.89 37.47
C GLU A 225 -23.73 25.87 37.10
N TYR A 226 -23.92 26.59 35.98
CA TYR A 226 -24.24 28.02 35.99
C TYR A 226 -25.09 28.36 34.75
#